data_AF-A0A963F2A9-F1
#
_entry.id   AF-A0A963F2A9-F1
#
_cell.length_a   1.000
_cell.length_b   1.000
_cell.length_c   1.000
_cell.angle_alpha   90.00
_cell.angle_beta   90.00
_cell.angle_gamma   90.00
#
_symmetry.space_group_name_H-M   'P 1'
#
loop_
_entity.id
_entity.type
_entity.pdbx_description
1 polymer ?
#
loop_
_entity_poly.entity_id
_entity_poly.type
_entity_poly.pdbx_seq_one_letter_code
_entity_poly.pdbx_strand_id
1 'polypeptide(L)' 'MNQPTDRSTELKSLLNQRILLLDGAMGTMIQRHKLQEADYRGERFAHWESDLKGNNDLLSIT' A
#
# COMPACT_ATOMS: atom_id res chain seq x y z
N MET A 1 9.56 20.75 3.67
CA MET A 1 10.28 19.46 3.49
C MET A 1 10.02 18.62 4.72
N ASN A 2 9.19 17.58 4.62
CA ASN A 2 9.03 16.63 5.72
C ASN A 2 10.27 15.74 5.76
N GLN A 3 11.07 15.86 6.83
CA GLN A 3 12.11 14.86 7.09
C GLN A 3 11.44 13.54 7.49
N PRO A 4 11.89 12.40 6.94
CA PRO A 4 11.39 11.11 7.39
C PRO A 4 11.74 10.91 8.87
N THR A 5 10.75 10.49 9.65
CA THR A 5 10.92 10.24 11.08
C THR A 5 11.71 8.94 11.25
N ASP A 6 12.93 9.02 11.82
CA ASP A 6 13.70 7.81 12.14
C ASP A 6 13.12 7.13 13.39
N ARG A 7 12.64 5.90 13.23
CA ARG A 7 12.08 5.04 14.30
C ARG A 7 12.96 3.83 14.62
N SER A 8 14.21 3.81 14.15
CA SER A 8 15.12 2.67 14.30
C SER A 8 15.36 2.26 15.75
N THR A 9 15.46 3.23 16.67
CA THR A 9 15.68 2.96 18.11
C THR A 9 14.51 2.22 18.74
N GLU A 10 13.29 2.62 18.41
CA GLU A 10 12.07 1.98 18.91
C GLU A 10 11.98 0.54 18.38
N LEU A 11 12.15 0.34 17.07
CA LEU A 11 12.09 -1.00 16.46
C LEU A 11 13.12 -1.95 17.09
N LYS A 12 14.35 -1.49 17.33
CA LYS A 12 15.40 -2.27 18.01
C LYS A 12 15.02 -2.62 19.45
N SER A 13 14.45 -1.68 20.19
CA SER A 13 13.98 -1.93 21.56
C SER A 13 12.90 -3.01 21.59
N LEU A 14 11.95 -2.96 20.65
CA LEU A 14 10.86 -3.93 20.56
C LEU A 14 11.34 -5.32 20.14
N LEU A 15 12.28 -5.41 19.19
CA LEU A 15 12.89 -6.67 18.75
C LEU A 15 13.63 -7.40 19.88
N ASN A 16 14.19 -6.67 20.85
CA ASN A 16 14.83 -7.26 22.03
C ASN A 16 13.83 -7.83 23.05
N GLN A 17 12.57 -7.38 23.01
CA GLN A 17 11.54 -7.77 23.98
C GLN A 17 10.61 -8.86 23.46
N ARG A 18 10.39 -8.91 22.14
CA ARG A 18 9.47 -9.85 21.50
C ARG A 18 9.77 -10.03 20.02
N ILE A 19 9.26 -11.13 19.48
CA ILE A 19 9.21 -11.34 18.04
C ILE A 19 8.25 -10.33 17.41
N LEU A 20 8.74 -9.62 16.39
CA LEU A 20 7.90 -8.77 15.54
C LEU A 20 7.54 -9.53 14.27
N LEU A 21 6.29 -9.37 13.84
CA LEU A 21 5.78 -9.95 12.61
C LEU A 21 5.49 -8.83 11.61
N LEU A 22 5.98 -8.99 10.39
CA LEU A 22 5.57 -8.18 9.25
C LEU A 22 4.35 -8.82 8.59
N ASP A 23 3.49 -8.00 8.02
CA ASP A 23 2.38 -8.48 7.22
C ASP A 23 2.86 -9.18 5.95
N GLY A 24 1.96 -9.96 5.35
CA GLY A 24 2.26 -10.77 4.18
C GLY A 24 2.27 -9.99 2.87
N ALA A 25 2.41 -10.71 1.76
CA ALA A 25 2.49 -10.11 0.43
C ALA A 25 1.18 -9.42 0.00
N MET A 26 1.13 -8.09 0.11
CA MET A 26 0.00 -7.24 -0.29
C MET A 26 -0.46 -7.51 -1.74
N GLY A 27 0.47 -7.57 -2.71
CA GLY A 27 0.12 -7.72 -4.12
C GLY A 27 -0.66 -9.01 -4.43
N THR A 28 -0.30 -10.12 -3.77
CA THR A 28 -1.04 -11.38 -3.94
C THR A 28 -2.45 -11.33 -3.35
N MET A 29 -2.63 -10.58 -2.26
CA MET A 29 -3.96 -10.35 -1.70
C MET A 29 -4.81 -9.51 -2.66
N ILE A 30 -4.25 -8.43 -3.21
CA ILE A 30 -4.94 -7.58 -4.20
C ILE A 30 -5.36 -8.39 -5.44
N GLN A 31 -4.49 -9.25 -5.97
CA GLN A 31 -4.83 -10.09 -7.13
C GLN A 31 -6.02 -11.02 -6.87
N ARG A 32 -6.22 -11.49 -5.62
CA ARG A 32 -7.37 -12.33 -5.26
C ARG A 32 -8.71 -11.59 -5.35
N HIS A 33 -8.71 -10.27 -5.16
CA HIS A 33 -9.92 -9.45 -5.25
C HIS A 33 -10.41 -9.26 -6.69
N LYS A 34 -9.62 -9.66 -7.71
CA LYS A 34 -9.97 -9.54 -9.14
C LYS A 34 -10.47 -8.15 -9.52
N LEU A 35 -9.79 -7.13 -8.99
CA LEU A 35 -10.13 -5.73 -9.21
C LEU A 35 -10.13 -5.37 -10.70
N GLN A 36 -11.09 -4.55 -11.08
CA GLN A 36 -11.32 -4.04 -12.42
C GLN A 36 -10.81 -2.62 -12.55
N GLU A 37 -10.68 -2.16 -13.79
CA GLU A 37 -10.20 -0.81 -14.11
C GLU A 37 -10.96 0.29 -13.35
N ALA A 38 -12.27 0.14 -13.16
CA ALA A 38 -13.08 1.07 -12.38
C ALA A 38 -12.64 1.20 -10.92
N ASP A 39 -12.19 0.11 -10.30
CA ASP A 39 -11.73 0.09 -8.90
C ASP A 39 -10.42 0.87 -8.73
N TYR A 40 -9.55 0.89 -9.75
CA TYR A 40 -8.30 1.66 -9.75
C TYR A 40 -8.50 3.13 -10.13
N ARG A 41 -9.61 3.46 -10.79
CA ARG A 41 -9.93 4.83 -11.20
C ARG A 41 -10.59 5.62 -10.08
N GLY A 42 -11.50 4.98 -9.34
CA GLY A 42 -12.40 5.66 -8.41
C GLY A 42 -13.09 6.86 -9.06
N GLU A 43 -13.48 7.84 -8.25
CA GLU A 43 -14.01 9.10 -8.76
C GLU A 43 -12.89 10.03 -9.25
N ARG A 44 -11.75 10.01 -8.56
CA ARG A 44 -10.64 10.95 -8.77
C ARG A 44 -9.96 10.81 -10.14
N PHE A 45 -9.93 9.59 -10.69
CA PHE A 45 -9.27 9.31 -11.97
C PHE A 45 -10.22 8.73 -13.03
N ALA A 46 -11.54 8.96 -12.86
CA ALA A 46 -12.56 8.47 -13.78
C ALA A 46 -12.28 8.82 -15.25
N HIS A 47 -11.72 10.01 -15.52
CA HIS A 47 -11.44 10.53 -16.86
C HIS A 47 -9.97 10.42 -17.29
N TRP A 48 -9.13 9.65 -16.58
CA TRP A 48 -7.73 9.49 -16.94
C TRP A 48 -7.56 8.75 -18.28
N GLU A 49 -6.70 9.23 -19.17
CA GLU A 49 -6.67 8.73 -20.56
C GLU A 49 -6.04 7.34 -20.72
N SER A 50 -5.21 6.91 -19.77
CA SER A 50 -4.51 5.61 -19.80
C SER A 50 -5.08 4.64 -18.78
N ASP A 51 -4.84 3.35 -18.99
CA ASP A 51 -5.23 2.29 -18.04
C ASP A 51 -4.48 2.44 -16.72
N LEU A 52 -5.21 2.31 -15.62
CA LEU A 52 -4.71 2.44 -14.25
C LEU A 52 -4.65 1.09 -13.50
N LYS A 53 -5.28 0.05 -14.03
CA LYS A 53 -5.26 -1.29 -13.45
C LYS A 53 -3.84 -1.80 -13.25
N GLY A 54 -3.57 -2.24 -12.02
CA GLY A 54 -2.27 -2.72 -11.59
C GLY A 54 -1.45 -1.71 -10.80
N ASN A 55 -1.85 -0.43 -10.80
CA ASN A 55 -1.26 0.57 -9.93
C ASN A 55 -1.88 0.52 -8.53
N ASN A 56 -1.36 -0.35 -7.67
CA ASN A 56 -1.92 -0.61 -6.35
C ASN A 56 -1.84 0.59 -5.39
N ASP A 57 -0.94 1.55 -5.63
CA ASP A 57 -0.86 2.76 -4.81
C ASP A 57 -2.14 3.62 -4.95
N LEU A 58 -2.78 3.56 -6.12
CA LEU A 58 -4.05 4.27 -6.35
C LEU A 58 -5.17 3.75 -5.45
N LEU A 59 -5.18 2.44 -5.15
CA LEU A 59 -6.21 1.82 -4.31
C LEU A 59 -6.25 2.40 -2.88
N SER A 60 -5.21 3.12 -2.45
CA SER A 60 -5.21 3.81 -1.16
C SER A 60 -5.89 5.18 -1.19
N ILE A 61 -6.19 5.71 -2.39
CA ILE A 61 -6.68 7.07 -2.61
C ILE A 61 -7.88 7.15 -3.58
N THR A 62 -8.41 6.00 -3.99
CA THR A 62 -9.55 5.86 -4.93
C THR A 62 -10.73 5.18 -4.28
#